data_AF-A0A2R7QQB4-F1
#
_entry.id   AF-A0A2R7QQB4-F1
#
_cell.length_a   1.000
_cell.length_b   1.000
_cell.length_c   1.000
_cell.angle_alpha   90.00
_cell.angle_beta   90.00
_cell.angle_gamma   90.00
#
_symmetry.space_group_name_H-M   'P 1'
#
loop_
_entity.id
_entity.type
_entity.pdbx_description
1 polymer ?
#
loop_
_entity_poly.entity_id
_entity_poly.type
_entity_poly.pdbx_seq_one_letter_code
_entity_poly.pdbx_strand_id
1 'polypeptide(L)'
;MRAGHVVKIWIRLMCLITAGVIAVLTGCTGSPPELHSTGTPSLPPVGKQTSSAHAEATVNFPGVSGLEATVTNRPQTKEMQAALPSQSSLDQVVDLDMKTGVFPSSGAELTFSLDLPLPAEQIMFIVNWDVHNQSWAPVASETSPDGKSISAKLAHFSTYGLEIWSNFIGRMVGVRTNPPECPAPPPEWDDNSVQFYEDLNGPVLWCATTDPDHPDDLKIKLRLNRGAAASITTAVKPVWVQSDLWQGVTPETWATMVLSGPDALIPGPDTYFIQPTGEFSFRFNKTDLLNFWHSNRSTPLIAVDATVPYVLAGLLYNQASDASVVPALSLVTTYMALTQCLSEIIEGLDLVLSHSSLKSFASELPGMMARLAPCLSAKSKPIAQAAAKFWATKDPTSTIAVIEKSAALASKSILAAAQIYAAVQVLAPVADALTDLLLDPIARQFIFQPSDLALKAFLGPTKAELGSVVAPAMCNRPEGQLVDGRLPMPKNPGGPDPGVTELYGNNDGSYMRTVGDTSTGTQGLTALVFRCGIGGVAWPATVAIYDRNLQLITSLNLSDIDHKEHSDVDAIRFENHALRVDWRTNPDGEAGACVTVHKTGRFVLSPIPNVVPSLSLTPQDIHVVSQDRCH
;
A
#
# COMPACT_ATOMS: atom_id res chain seq x y z
N MET A 1 6.73 -55.59 14.79
CA MET A 1 5.75 -55.41 15.88
C MET A 1 6.15 -54.30 16.89
N ARG A 2 6.65 -53.13 16.45
CA ARG A 2 7.00 -52.01 17.36
C ARG A 2 6.28 -50.67 17.08
N ALA A 3 5.50 -50.57 16.00
CA ALA A 3 4.75 -49.34 15.68
C ALA A 3 3.51 -49.12 16.57
N GLY A 4 2.84 -50.19 17.02
CA GLY A 4 1.62 -50.09 17.85
C GLY A 4 1.85 -49.59 19.28
N HIS A 5 3.08 -49.64 19.79
CA HIS A 5 3.40 -49.17 21.14
C HIS A 5 3.62 -47.66 21.21
N VAL A 6 4.11 -47.04 20.14
CA VAL A 6 4.37 -45.59 20.09
C VAL A 6 3.05 -44.80 20.01
N VAL A 7 2.08 -45.29 19.23
CA VAL A 7 0.76 -44.65 19.11
C VAL A 7 -0.03 -44.67 20.44
N LYS A 8 0.06 -45.76 21.21
CA LYS A 8 -0.59 -45.86 22.53
C LYS A 8 0.05 -44.94 23.58
N ILE A 9 1.34 -44.62 23.46
CA ILE A 9 2.03 -43.68 24.35
C ILE A 9 1.60 -42.25 24.06
N TRP A 10 1.49 -41.88 22.78
CA TRP A 10 1.03 -40.54 22.37
C TRP A 10 -0.41 -40.25 22.76
N ILE A 11 -1.32 -41.23 22.62
CA ILE A 11 -2.73 -41.07 23.04
C ILE A 11 -2.83 -40.89 24.56
N ARG A 12 -2.02 -41.62 25.35
CA ARG A 12 -1.99 -41.46 26.82
C ARG A 12 -1.39 -40.13 27.26
N LEU A 13 -0.38 -39.62 26.55
CA LEU A 13 0.22 -38.31 26.84
C LEU A 13 -0.77 -37.18 26.57
N MET A 14 -1.53 -37.25 25.47
CA MET A 14 -2.57 -36.28 25.12
C MET A 14 -3.69 -36.23 26.16
N CYS A 15 -4.19 -37.38 26.64
CA CYS A 15 -5.21 -37.41 27.70
C CYS A 15 -4.73 -36.86 29.06
N LEU A 16 -3.43 -37.04 29.40
CA LEU A 16 -2.85 -36.49 30.62
C LEU A 16 -2.70 -34.97 30.58
N ILE A 17 -2.39 -34.42 29.41
CA ILE A 17 -2.33 -32.96 29.20
C ILE A 17 -3.74 -32.34 29.33
N THR A 18 -4.79 -33.02 28.84
CA THR A 18 -6.17 -32.53 28.99
C THR A 18 -6.65 -32.55 30.44
N ALA A 19 -6.18 -33.49 31.26
CA ALA A 19 -6.53 -33.58 32.68
C ALA A 19 -5.76 -32.58 33.56
N GLY A 20 -4.53 -32.21 33.20
CA GLY A 20 -3.70 -31.26 33.96
C GLY A 20 -4.20 -29.81 33.89
N VAL A 21 -4.82 -29.41 32.77
CA VAL A 21 -5.33 -28.04 32.57
C VAL A 21 -6.57 -27.75 33.44
N ILE A 22 -7.33 -28.77 33.83
CA ILE A 22 -8.52 -28.59 34.69
C ILE A 22 -8.15 -28.36 36.17
N ALA A 23 -6.96 -28.82 36.61
CA ALA A 23 -6.55 -28.75 38.02
C ALA A 23 -5.88 -27.42 38.43
N VAL A 24 -5.51 -26.55 37.47
CA VAL A 24 -4.82 -25.28 37.75
C VAL A 24 -5.80 -24.11 38.00
N LEU A 25 -7.11 -24.30 37.78
CA LEU A 25 -8.13 -23.25 37.94
C LEU A 25 -8.67 -23.09 39.38
N THR A 26 -8.18 -23.85 40.36
CA THR A 26 -8.61 -23.72 41.76
C THR A 26 -7.43 -23.52 42.70
N GLY A 27 -7.00 -22.27 42.87
CA GLY A 27 -6.22 -21.87 44.04
C GLY A 27 -5.24 -20.74 43.79
N CYS A 28 -5.59 -19.53 44.25
CA CYS A 28 -4.76 -18.70 45.13
C CYS A 28 -5.42 -17.31 45.31
N THR A 29 -6.10 -17.12 46.44
CA THR A 29 -6.40 -15.78 47.00
C THR A 29 -5.38 -15.49 48.09
N GLY A 30 -4.47 -14.54 47.85
CA GLY A 30 -3.53 -14.04 48.85
C GLY A 30 -3.28 -12.56 48.63
N SER A 31 -3.79 -11.72 49.52
CA SER A 31 -3.59 -10.27 49.50
C SER A 31 -2.18 -9.90 50.01
N PRO A 32 -1.47 -8.92 49.40
CA PRO A 32 -0.25 -8.38 49.97
C PRO A 32 -0.53 -7.21 50.95
N PRO A 33 0.40 -6.92 51.88
CA PRO A 33 0.21 -5.94 52.96
C PRO A 33 0.42 -4.49 52.52
N GLU A 34 -0.33 -3.59 53.14
CA GLU A 34 -0.14 -2.14 53.06
C GLU A 34 1.24 -1.71 53.58
N LEU A 35 1.94 -0.90 52.78
CA LEU A 35 3.15 -0.19 53.18
C LEU A 35 2.85 1.31 53.24
N HIS A 36 2.76 1.85 54.45
CA HIS A 36 2.79 3.27 54.71
C HIS A 36 4.19 3.83 54.41
N SER A 37 4.26 4.88 53.59
CA SER A 37 5.43 5.76 53.49
C SER A 37 5.02 7.20 53.75
N THR A 38 5.76 7.86 54.63
CA THR A 38 5.53 9.20 55.15
C THR A 38 6.55 10.18 54.54
N GLY A 39 6.05 11.29 54.00
CA GLY A 39 6.66 12.63 54.06
C GLY A 39 7.71 13.03 53.03
N THR A 40 7.47 14.13 52.27
CA THR A 40 7.98 15.50 52.52
C THR A 40 7.55 16.43 51.36
N PRO A 41 7.13 17.69 51.61
CA PRO A 41 6.45 18.52 50.60
C PRO A 41 7.42 19.32 49.71
N SER A 42 7.12 19.37 48.41
CA SER A 42 7.71 20.34 47.47
C SER A 42 6.63 21.29 46.93
N LEU A 43 6.97 22.57 46.87
CA LEU A 43 6.13 23.69 46.42
C LEU A 43 5.55 23.50 45.00
N PRO A 44 4.36 24.04 44.70
CA PRO A 44 3.65 23.75 43.44
C PRO A 44 4.20 24.59 42.28
N PRO A 45 4.33 24.04 41.06
CA PRO A 45 4.34 24.85 39.86
C PRO A 45 2.93 25.41 39.62
N VAL A 46 2.89 26.69 39.27
CA VAL A 46 1.69 27.47 38.94
C VAL A 46 0.89 26.75 37.85
N GLY A 47 -0.25 26.17 38.24
CA GLY A 47 -1.14 25.46 37.35
C GLY A 47 -1.97 26.40 36.47
N LYS A 48 -1.97 26.13 35.16
CA LYS A 48 -3.20 26.17 34.37
C LYS A 48 -3.70 24.72 34.28
N GLN A 49 -4.40 24.26 35.31
CA GLN A 49 -5.36 23.17 35.16
C GLN A 49 -6.63 23.82 34.62
N THR A 50 -6.75 23.90 33.29
CA THR A 50 -8.07 23.97 32.66
C THR A 50 -8.72 22.63 32.95
N SER A 51 -9.84 22.61 33.67
CA SER A 51 -10.62 21.40 33.87
C SER A 51 -10.93 20.81 32.49
N SER A 52 -10.39 19.63 32.21
CA SER A 52 -10.73 18.83 31.05
C SER A 52 -12.24 18.62 31.05
N ALA A 53 -12.90 18.95 29.94
CA ALA A 53 -14.30 18.63 29.72
C ALA A 53 -14.47 17.13 29.94
N HIS A 54 -15.42 16.71 30.77
CA HIS A 54 -15.69 15.28 30.90
C HIS A 54 -16.32 14.83 29.58
N ALA A 55 -15.63 13.94 28.87
CA ALA A 55 -16.20 13.31 27.69
C ALA A 55 -17.11 12.13 28.10
N GLU A 56 -18.34 12.10 27.60
CA GLU A 56 -19.19 10.90 27.68
C GLU A 56 -19.09 10.12 26.38
N ALA A 57 -18.60 8.88 26.47
CA ALA A 57 -18.45 8.00 25.33
C ALA A 57 -19.68 7.12 25.15
N THR A 58 -20.21 7.09 23.93
CA THR A 58 -21.35 6.27 23.52
C THR A 58 -20.97 5.44 22.31
N VAL A 59 -21.54 4.24 22.19
CA VAL A 59 -21.28 3.33 21.09
C VAL A 59 -22.60 2.93 20.43
N ASN A 60 -22.65 3.03 19.12
CA ASN A 60 -23.78 2.64 18.29
C ASN A 60 -23.35 1.54 17.30
N PHE A 61 -24.26 0.64 16.95
CA PHE A 61 -24.01 -0.46 16.01
C PHE A 61 -24.88 -0.30 14.76
N PRO A 62 -24.41 0.43 13.73
CA PRO A 62 -25.20 0.69 12.54
C PRO A 62 -25.70 -0.61 11.88
N GLY A 63 -27.01 -0.67 11.61
CA GLY A 63 -27.64 -1.79 10.91
C GLY A 63 -27.95 -3.03 11.77
N VAL A 64 -27.65 -3.03 13.07
CA VAL A 64 -27.97 -4.15 13.96
C VAL A 64 -28.73 -3.68 15.20
N SER A 65 -30.01 -4.06 15.31
CA SER A 65 -30.86 -3.72 16.45
C SER A 65 -30.67 -4.71 17.62
N GLY A 66 -30.72 -4.21 18.86
CA GLY A 66 -30.73 -5.05 20.07
C GLY A 66 -29.34 -5.44 20.60
N LEU A 67 -28.27 -4.95 19.98
CA LEU A 67 -26.92 -5.02 20.54
C LEU A 67 -26.69 -3.85 21.49
N GLU A 68 -26.18 -4.16 22.67
CA GLU A 68 -25.77 -3.19 23.68
C GLU A 68 -24.31 -3.46 24.06
N ALA A 69 -23.51 -2.42 24.16
CA ALA A 69 -22.19 -2.46 24.76
C ALA A 69 -22.12 -1.51 25.96
N THR A 70 -21.37 -1.92 26.96
CA THR A 70 -21.02 -1.12 28.12
C THR A 70 -19.74 -0.37 27.78
N VAL A 71 -19.77 0.95 28.00
CA VAL A 71 -18.59 1.79 27.89
C VAL A 71 -18.07 2.04 29.29
N THR A 72 -16.85 1.59 29.60
CA THR A 72 -16.25 1.76 30.92
C THR A 72 -15.02 2.64 30.84
N ASN A 73 -14.92 3.62 31.73
CA ASN A 73 -13.74 4.47 31.80
C ASN A 73 -12.56 3.69 32.34
N ARG A 74 -11.50 3.63 31.54
CA ARG A 74 -10.23 3.01 31.90
C ARG A 74 -9.26 4.07 32.42
N PRO A 75 -8.59 3.84 33.55
CA PRO A 75 -7.49 4.69 33.99
C PRO A 75 -6.34 4.71 32.96
N GLN A 76 -5.83 5.91 32.68
CA GLN A 76 -4.65 6.07 31.82
C GLN A 76 -3.41 5.48 32.50
N THR A 77 -2.63 4.70 31.75
CA THR A 77 -1.36 4.13 32.23
C THR A 77 -0.18 5.06 31.94
N LYS A 78 0.98 4.81 32.57
CA LYS A 78 2.19 5.63 32.31
C LYS A 78 2.69 5.43 30.89
N GLU A 79 2.58 4.21 30.39
CA GLU A 79 2.97 3.81 29.04
C GLU A 79 2.11 4.54 28.00
N MET A 80 0.80 4.56 28.22
CA MET A 80 -0.17 5.32 27.42
C MET A 80 0.18 6.82 27.35
N GLN A 81 0.51 7.43 28.49
CA GLN A 81 0.89 8.85 28.54
C GLN A 81 2.24 9.13 27.88
N ALA A 82 3.21 8.24 28.06
CA ALA A 82 4.54 8.37 27.48
C ALA A 82 4.54 8.23 25.94
N ALA A 83 3.58 7.48 25.38
CA ALA A 83 3.44 7.26 23.95
C ALA A 83 2.76 8.44 23.20
N LEU A 84 2.28 9.46 23.90
CA LEU A 84 1.65 10.62 23.26
C LEU A 84 2.69 11.55 22.63
N PRO A 85 2.37 12.20 21.50
CA PRO A 85 3.17 13.31 21.00
C PRO A 85 3.30 14.43 22.05
N SER A 86 4.43 15.12 22.05
CA SER A 86 4.77 16.16 23.05
C SER A 86 3.79 17.34 23.15
N GLN A 87 2.89 17.50 22.18
CA GLN A 87 1.87 18.56 22.13
C GLN A 87 0.44 18.01 22.31
N SER A 88 0.29 16.73 22.63
CA SER A 88 -0.99 16.07 22.78
C SER A 88 -1.27 15.75 24.24
N SER A 89 -2.54 15.74 24.59
CA SER A 89 -3.02 15.23 25.87
C SER A 89 -4.06 14.15 25.63
N LEU A 90 -4.00 13.08 26.42
CA LEU A 90 -5.03 12.06 26.44
C LEU A 90 -6.09 12.48 27.43
N ASP A 91 -7.33 12.63 26.95
CA ASP A 91 -8.45 13.09 27.77
C ASP A 91 -9.11 11.90 28.49
N GLN A 92 -9.60 10.94 27.71
CA GLN A 92 -10.31 9.77 28.20
C GLN A 92 -9.82 8.49 27.50
N VAL A 93 -9.82 7.40 28.24
CA VAL A 93 -9.65 6.04 27.70
C VAL A 93 -10.86 5.24 28.11
N VAL A 94 -11.45 4.51 27.17
CA VAL A 94 -12.61 3.68 27.42
C VAL A 94 -12.37 2.25 26.96
N ASP A 95 -12.85 1.29 27.74
CA ASP A 95 -13.00 -0.10 27.32
C ASP A 95 -14.46 -0.35 26.90
N LEU A 96 -14.65 -1.13 25.85
CA LEU A 96 -15.96 -1.46 25.29
C LEU A 96 -16.23 -2.96 25.49
N ASP A 97 -17.30 -3.28 26.22
CA ASP A 97 -17.69 -4.66 26.53
C ASP A 97 -19.13 -4.95 26.07
N MET A 98 -19.34 -5.97 25.24
CA MET A 98 -20.69 -6.34 24.82
C MET A 98 -21.53 -6.82 26.00
N LYS A 99 -22.66 -6.16 26.22
CA LYS A 99 -23.66 -6.55 27.22
C LYS A 99 -24.63 -7.59 26.66
N THR A 100 -24.93 -7.51 25.37
CA THR A 100 -25.74 -8.48 24.63
C THR A 100 -25.08 -8.85 23.30
N GLY A 101 -25.01 -10.14 22.98
CA GLY A 101 -24.46 -10.62 21.71
C GLY A 101 -22.93 -10.54 21.62
N VAL A 102 -22.44 -10.43 20.39
CA VAL A 102 -21.01 -10.24 20.06
C VAL A 102 -20.88 -8.99 19.20
N PHE A 103 -19.68 -8.39 19.18
CA PHE A 103 -19.42 -7.25 18.31
C PHE A 103 -19.74 -7.61 16.85
N PRO A 104 -20.54 -6.80 16.14
CA PRO A 104 -20.94 -7.13 14.79
C PRO A 104 -19.77 -6.88 13.82
N SER A 105 -19.70 -7.65 12.73
CA SER A 105 -18.70 -7.45 11.68
C SER A 105 -18.87 -6.14 10.91
N SER A 106 -20.02 -5.48 11.03
CA SER A 106 -20.27 -4.13 10.51
C SER A 106 -19.58 -3.04 11.35
N GLY A 107 -18.91 -3.41 12.44
CA GLY A 107 -18.20 -2.47 13.30
C GLY A 107 -19.12 -1.67 14.21
N ALA A 108 -18.66 -0.51 14.65
CA ALA A 108 -19.46 0.43 15.44
C ALA A 108 -19.12 1.87 15.13
N GLU A 109 -19.99 2.76 15.58
CA GLU A 109 -19.76 4.18 15.65
C GLU A 109 -19.55 4.57 17.11
N LEU A 110 -18.33 4.99 17.44
CA LEU A 110 -17.96 5.48 18.76
C LEU A 110 -18.05 7.00 18.75
N THR A 111 -18.80 7.58 19.69
CA THR A 111 -18.97 9.04 19.81
C THR A 111 -18.62 9.50 21.21
N PHE A 112 -17.69 10.45 21.32
CA PHE A 112 -17.37 11.15 22.56
C PHE A 112 -18.08 12.52 22.55
N SER A 113 -18.86 12.80 23.57
CA SER A 113 -19.56 14.07 23.76
C SER A 113 -18.81 14.93 24.76
N LEU A 114 -18.49 16.17 24.39
CA LEU A 114 -17.76 17.14 25.21
C LEU A 114 -18.73 18.10 25.91
N ASP A 115 -18.44 18.43 27.17
CA ASP A 115 -19.18 19.44 27.93
C ASP A 115 -19.15 20.83 27.26
N LEU A 116 -18.02 21.17 26.63
CA LEU A 116 -17.77 22.44 25.96
C LEU A 116 -17.27 22.20 24.52
N PRO A 117 -17.58 23.10 23.57
CA PRO A 117 -17.02 23.04 22.23
C PRO A 117 -15.49 23.01 22.26
N LEU A 118 -14.90 22.20 21.39
CA LEU A 118 -13.47 22.18 21.15
C LEU A 118 -12.99 23.59 20.72
N PRO A 119 -11.95 24.16 21.37
CA PRO A 119 -11.38 25.43 20.95
C PRO A 119 -10.94 25.40 19.49
N ALA A 120 -11.09 26.51 18.77
CA ALA A 120 -10.85 26.57 17.32
C ALA A 120 -9.39 26.26 16.92
N GLU A 121 -8.46 26.43 17.84
CA GLU A 121 -7.04 26.11 17.68
C GLU A 121 -6.67 24.66 18.03
N GLN A 122 -7.63 23.87 18.52
CA GLN A 122 -7.42 22.48 18.90
C GLN A 122 -8.08 21.53 17.92
N ILE A 123 -7.48 20.36 17.81
CA ILE A 123 -7.99 19.22 17.06
C ILE A 123 -8.08 18.04 18.02
N MET A 124 -9.16 17.29 17.94
CA MET A 124 -9.37 16.09 18.74
C MET A 124 -9.42 14.89 17.80
N PHE A 125 -8.91 13.75 18.27
CA PHE A 125 -8.92 12.50 17.54
C PHE A 125 -9.34 11.37 18.47
N ILE A 126 -10.05 10.40 17.91
CA ILE A 126 -10.22 9.10 18.55
C ILE A 126 -9.03 8.24 18.12
N VAL A 127 -8.36 7.64 19.11
CA VAL A 127 -7.19 6.78 18.92
C VAL A 127 -7.44 5.44 19.60
N ASN A 128 -6.89 4.37 19.03
CA ASN A 128 -6.87 3.04 19.63
C ASN A 128 -5.50 2.80 20.30
N TRP A 129 -5.50 2.20 21.49
CA TRP A 129 -4.26 1.80 22.16
C TRP A 129 -3.80 0.44 21.68
N ASP A 130 -2.65 0.39 21.02
CA ASP A 130 -1.98 -0.87 20.69
C ASP A 130 -1.11 -1.29 21.88
N VAL A 131 -1.58 -2.32 22.60
CA VAL A 131 -0.88 -2.88 23.77
C VAL A 131 0.47 -3.52 23.38
N HIS A 132 0.62 -4.01 22.15
CA HIS A 132 1.81 -4.70 21.69
C HIS A 132 2.92 -3.72 21.31
N ASN A 133 2.59 -2.73 20.51
CA ASN A 133 3.53 -1.70 20.07
C ASN A 133 3.70 -0.58 21.10
N GLN A 134 2.87 -0.57 22.15
CA GLN A 134 2.79 0.49 23.15
C GLN A 134 2.63 1.87 22.48
N SER A 135 1.75 1.93 21.49
CA SER A 135 1.55 3.10 20.63
C SER A 135 0.07 3.40 20.42
N TRP A 136 -0.22 4.64 20.02
CA TRP A 136 -1.58 5.08 19.66
C TRP A 136 -1.78 5.00 18.15
N ALA A 137 -2.80 4.28 17.71
CA ALA A 137 -3.22 4.22 16.31
C ALA A 137 -4.40 5.17 16.08
N PRO A 138 -4.29 6.21 15.24
CA PRO A 138 -5.38 7.13 14.98
C PRO A 138 -6.53 6.46 14.23
N VAL A 139 -7.75 6.83 14.58
CA VAL A 139 -8.97 6.43 13.86
C VAL A 139 -9.52 7.65 13.15
N ALA A 140 -9.93 7.49 11.89
CA ALA A 140 -10.61 8.55 11.15
C ALA A 140 -11.82 9.06 11.96
N SER A 141 -11.74 10.31 12.38
CA SER A 141 -12.67 10.91 13.32
C SER A 141 -13.30 12.15 12.69
N GLU A 142 -14.58 12.36 12.93
CA GLU A 142 -15.34 13.53 12.49
C GLU A 142 -15.77 14.34 13.72
N THR A 143 -15.38 15.61 13.76
CA THR A 143 -15.87 16.53 14.80
C THR A 143 -17.19 17.14 14.32
N SER A 144 -18.19 17.19 15.20
CA SER A 144 -19.46 17.82 14.89
C SER A 144 -19.29 19.32 14.60
N PRO A 145 -20.19 19.94 13.82
CA PRO A 145 -20.09 21.37 13.48
C PRO A 145 -20.09 22.33 14.68
N ASP A 146 -20.68 21.92 15.80
CA ASP A 146 -20.71 22.68 17.05
C ASP A 146 -19.48 22.41 17.95
N GLY A 147 -18.55 21.56 17.51
CA GLY A 147 -17.34 21.19 18.23
C GLY A 147 -17.61 20.39 19.52
N LYS A 148 -18.83 19.94 19.77
CA LYS A 148 -19.21 19.28 21.03
C LYS A 148 -19.21 17.77 20.99
N SER A 149 -18.94 17.17 19.84
CA SER A 149 -18.79 15.73 19.74
C SER A 149 -17.75 15.37 18.70
N ILE A 150 -17.11 14.22 18.92
CA ILE A 150 -16.24 13.59 17.95
C ILE A 150 -16.70 12.15 17.79
N SER A 151 -16.90 11.72 16.56
CA SER A 151 -17.30 10.36 16.23
C SER A 151 -16.28 9.68 15.33
N ALA A 152 -16.15 8.36 15.46
CA ALA A 152 -15.34 7.54 14.58
C ALA A 152 -16.06 6.23 14.27
N LYS A 153 -15.94 5.80 13.02
CA LYS A 153 -16.39 4.48 12.58
C LYS A 153 -15.27 3.47 12.80
N LEU A 154 -15.47 2.57 13.74
CA LEU A 154 -14.63 1.42 13.97
C LEU A 154 -15.07 0.32 13.02
N ALA A 155 -14.29 0.03 11.98
CA ALA A 155 -14.66 -0.96 10.97
C ALA A 155 -14.80 -2.38 11.54
N HIS A 156 -14.11 -2.68 12.64
CA HIS A 156 -14.22 -3.96 13.36
C HIS A 156 -13.68 -3.80 14.79
N PHE A 157 -14.08 -4.71 15.67
CA PHE A 157 -13.52 -4.87 17.01
C PHE A 157 -12.63 -6.09 17.02
N SER A 158 -11.33 -5.88 17.04
CA SER A 158 -10.34 -6.91 17.33
C SER A 158 -10.49 -7.32 18.80
N THR A 159 -10.89 -8.57 19.05
CA THR A 159 -11.15 -9.11 20.39
C THR A 159 -9.85 -9.49 21.10
N TYR A 160 -9.01 -8.50 21.44
CA TYR A 160 -7.64 -8.70 21.93
C TYR A 160 -7.48 -9.52 23.23
N GLY A 161 -8.55 -9.80 23.99
CA GLY A 161 -8.47 -10.47 25.31
C GLY A 161 -8.40 -12.02 25.28
N LEU A 162 -9.08 -12.67 24.34
CA LEU A 162 -9.03 -14.14 24.15
C LEU A 162 -8.08 -14.55 23.02
N GLU A 163 -7.62 -13.59 22.22
CA GLU A 163 -6.80 -13.79 21.03
C GLU A 163 -5.34 -14.09 21.32
N ILE A 164 -4.81 -13.71 22.49
CA ILE A 164 -3.44 -14.09 22.89
C ILE A 164 -3.31 -15.62 22.93
N TRP A 165 -4.32 -16.31 23.43
CA TRP A 165 -4.32 -17.78 23.48
C TRP A 165 -4.56 -18.41 22.11
N SER A 166 -5.42 -17.85 21.26
CA SER A 166 -5.64 -18.39 19.91
C SER A 166 -4.43 -18.16 19.00
N ASN A 167 -3.77 -17.00 19.08
CA ASN A 167 -2.54 -16.72 18.35
C ASN A 167 -1.38 -17.56 18.89
N PHE A 168 -1.24 -17.69 20.21
CA PHE A 168 -0.23 -18.58 20.81
C PHE A 168 -0.44 -20.04 20.42
N ILE A 169 -1.66 -20.57 20.53
CA ILE A 169 -2.00 -21.93 20.09
C ILE A 169 -1.78 -22.06 18.58
N GLY A 170 -2.20 -21.06 17.80
CA GLY A 170 -2.00 -20.98 16.36
C GLY A 170 -0.52 -21.02 15.96
N ARG A 171 0.34 -20.31 16.67
CA ARG A 171 1.81 -20.36 16.51
C ARG A 171 2.36 -21.72 16.91
N MET A 172 1.87 -22.30 18.00
CA MET A 172 2.29 -23.64 18.45
C MET A 172 1.90 -24.75 17.46
N VAL A 173 0.82 -24.58 16.72
CA VAL A 173 0.41 -25.50 15.64
C VAL A 173 0.87 -25.06 14.25
N GLY A 174 1.72 -24.03 14.17
CA GLY A 174 2.36 -23.58 12.92
C GLY A 174 1.44 -22.90 11.90
N VAL A 175 0.26 -22.42 12.31
CA VAL A 175 -0.70 -21.75 11.40
C VAL A 175 -0.66 -20.22 11.49
N ARG A 176 0.11 -19.66 12.43
CA ARG A 176 0.33 -18.21 12.59
C ARG A 176 1.83 -17.90 12.52
N THR A 177 2.18 -16.73 12.01
CA THR A 177 3.57 -16.29 11.79
C THR A 177 3.83 -14.92 12.42
N ASN A 178 5.10 -14.50 12.43
CA ASN A 178 5.47 -13.13 12.77
C ASN A 178 5.41 -12.23 11.54
N PRO A 179 5.18 -10.92 11.69
CA PRO A 179 5.29 -9.98 10.60
C PRO A 179 6.65 -10.07 9.88
N PRO A 180 6.72 -9.74 8.58
CA PRO A 180 7.99 -9.69 7.87
C PRO A 180 8.90 -8.61 8.45
N GLU A 181 10.21 -8.85 8.44
CA GLU A 181 11.19 -7.90 8.97
C GLU A 181 11.51 -6.79 7.95
N CYS A 182 11.39 -5.53 8.37
CA CYS A 182 11.83 -4.35 7.62
C CYS A 182 12.73 -3.47 8.48
N PRO A 183 14.05 -3.55 8.28
CA PRO A 183 14.98 -2.77 9.09
C PRO A 183 15.04 -1.28 8.73
N ALA A 184 14.59 -0.89 7.53
CA ALA A 184 14.59 0.48 7.06
C ALA A 184 13.16 1.05 6.98
N PRO A 185 12.97 2.36 7.16
CA PRO A 185 11.69 3.00 6.89
C PRO A 185 11.35 2.93 5.39
N PRO A 186 10.06 3.09 5.01
CA PRO A 186 9.69 3.38 3.64
C PRO A 186 10.38 4.64 3.09
N PRO A 187 10.47 4.80 1.76
CA PRO A 187 11.00 6.02 1.16
C PRO A 187 10.19 7.25 1.60
N GLU A 188 10.81 8.43 1.74
CA GLU A 188 10.14 9.66 2.22
C GLU A 188 8.94 10.10 1.36
N TRP A 189 8.88 9.63 0.12
CA TRP A 189 7.78 9.93 -0.80
C TRP A 189 6.53 9.07 -0.56
N ASP A 190 6.66 7.99 0.21
CA ASP A 190 5.56 7.17 0.71
C ASP A 190 5.00 7.81 1.99
N ASP A 191 3.67 7.88 2.13
CA ASP A 191 3.04 8.61 3.26
C ASP A 191 3.32 7.96 4.62
N ASN A 192 3.86 6.73 4.65
CA ASN A 192 4.14 5.92 5.85
C ASN A 192 2.93 5.81 6.81
N SER A 193 1.76 6.29 6.40
CA SER A 193 0.48 6.11 7.05
C SER A 193 0.04 4.66 6.86
N VAL A 194 -0.88 4.19 7.70
CA VAL A 194 -1.31 2.78 7.73
C VAL A 194 -1.99 2.42 6.40
N GLN A 195 -1.20 1.97 5.43
CA GLN A 195 -1.58 1.61 4.05
C GLN A 195 -2.22 0.23 3.93
N PHE A 196 -2.33 -0.48 5.05
CA PHE A 196 -2.78 -1.85 5.13
C PHE A 196 -3.38 -2.11 6.50
N TYR A 197 -4.17 -3.16 6.60
CA TYR A 197 -4.70 -3.58 7.88
C TYR A 197 -3.59 -4.15 8.78
N GLU A 198 -3.18 -3.39 9.80
CA GLU A 198 -2.15 -3.78 10.76
C GLU A 198 -2.79 -4.44 11.99
N ASP A 199 -2.97 -5.76 11.91
CA ASP A 199 -3.41 -6.59 13.03
C ASP A 199 -2.53 -7.84 13.10
N LEU A 200 -2.01 -8.15 14.29
CA LEU A 200 -1.26 -9.38 14.55
C LEU A 200 -2.05 -10.66 14.22
N ASN A 201 -3.38 -10.57 14.25
CA ASN A 201 -4.32 -11.61 13.87
C ASN A 201 -4.84 -11.47 12.43
N GLY A 202 -4.47 -10.41 11.72
CA GLY A 202 -4.81 -10.19 10.32
C GLY A 202 -4.40 -11.40 9.46
N PRO A 203 -5.13 -11.71 8.38
CA PRO A 203 -4.82 -12.83 7.49
C PRO A 203 -3.49 -12.66 6.76
N VAL A 204 -3.09 -11.42 6.54
CA VAL A 204 -1.81 -11.06 5.95
C VAL A 204 -1.13 -10.06 6.87
N LEU A 205 0.15 -10.30 7.15
CA LEU A 205 1.00 -9.36 7.88
C LEU A 205 1.87 -8.66 6.86
N TRP A 206 1.93 -7.34 6.95
CA TRP A 206 2.57 -6.51 5.96
C TRP A 206 3.77 -5.80 6.55
N CYS A 207 4.63 -5.32 5.67
CA CYS A 207 5.58 -4.30 6.00
C CYS A 207 6.04 -3.57 4.72
N ALA A 208 6.17 -2.24 4.80
CA ALA A 208 6.72 -1.41 3.76
C ALA A 208 8.11 -0.92 4.17
N THR A 209 9.04 -0.86 3.22
CA THR A 209 10.43 -0.46 3.48
C THR A 209 11.07 0.07 2.20
N THR A 210 12.23 0.71 2.34
CA THR A 210 13.07 1.09 1.21
C THR A 210 13.87 -0.10 0.69
N ASP A 211 14.05 -0.23 -0.63
CA ASP A 211 15.01 -1.18 -1.17
C ASP A 211 16.45 -0.66 -0.93
N PRO A 212 17.34 -1.42 -0.24
CA PRO A 212 18.67 -0.94 0.11
C PRO A 212 19.57 -0.69 -1.10
N ASP A 213 19.33 -1.39 -2.22
CA ASP A 213 20.09 -1.21 -3.46
C ASP A 213 19.50 -0.05 -4.29
N HIS A 214 18.22 0.30 -4.06
CA HIS A 214 17.47 1.31 -4.81
C HIS A 214 16.65 2.18 -3.83
N PRO A 215 17.29 3.18 -3.17
CA PRO A 215 16.66 3.91 -2.06
C PRO A 215 15.40 4.71 -2.40
N ASP A 216 15.16 4.96 -3.70
CA ASP A 216 13.96 5.64 -4.19
C ASP A 216 12.83 4.66 -4.55
N ASP A 217 13.04 3.35 -4.44
CA ASP A 217 12.03 2.31 -4.73
C ASP A 217 11.35 1.82 -3.44
N LEU A 218 10.04 1.58 -3.53
CA LEU A 218 9.25 1.01 -2.43
C LEU A 218 9.34 -0.51 -2.48
N LYS A 219 9.79 -1.10 -1.39
CA LYS A 219 9.77 -2.54 -1.16
C LYS A 219 8.66 -2.90 -0.19
N ILE A 220 7.74 -3.74 -0.66
CA ILE A 220 6.64 -4.25 0.18
C ILE A 220 6.89 -5.72 0.46
N LYS A 221 6.87 -6.08 1.74
CA LYS A 221 6.91 -7.46 2.19
C LYS A 221 5.55 -7.85 2.75
N LEU A 222 5.18 -9.11 2.54
CA LEU A 222 4.00 -9.67 3.18
C LEU A 222 4.26 -11.10 3.63
N ARG A 223 3.61 -11.50 4.71
CA ARG A 223 3.55 -12.88 5.19
C ARG A 223 2.11 -13.32 5.37
N LEU A 224 1.82 -14.53 4.90
CA LEU A 224 0.50 -15.10 5.11
C LEU A 224 0.39 -15.63 6.54
N ASN A 225 -0.45 -15.02 7.37
CA ASN A 225 -0.59 -15.40 8.77
C ASN A 225 -1.61 -16.53 8.96
N ARG A 226 -1.63 -17.47 8.03
CA ARG A 226 -2.60 -18.56 7.98
C ARG A 226 -1.93 -19.86 7.57
N GLY A 227 -2.53 -20.95 8.03
CA GLY A 227 -2.18 -22.33 7.65
C GLY A 227 -2.71 -22.74 6.26
N ALA A 228 -3.40 -21.86 5.56
CA ALA A 228 -3.88 -22.03 4.19
C ALA A 228 -2.97 -21.26 3.22
N ALA A 229 -3.07 -21.54 1.92
CA ALA A 229 -2.38 -20.78 0.89
C ALA A 229 -3.30 -19.71 0.30
N ALA A 230 -2.72 -18.75 -0.42
CA ALA A 230 -3.45 -17.69 -1.10
C ALA A 230 -2.80 -17.35 -2.45
N SER A 231 -3.53 -16.62 -3.29
CA SER A 231 -2.93 -15.88 -4.40
C SER A 231 -2.70 -14.43 -4.03
N ILE A 232 -1.72 -13.80 -4.67
CA ILE A 232 -1.41 -12.38 -4.55
C ILE A 232 -1.55 -11.78 -5.93
N THR A 233 -2.28 -10.69 -6.08
CA THR A 233 -2.34 -9.90 -7.32
C THR A 233 -1.72 -8.54 -7.10
N THR A 234 -1.02 -8.01 -8.11
CA THR A 234 -0.45 -6.66 -8.08
C THR A 234 -1.06 -5.81 -9.18
N ALA A 235 -1.49 -4.59 -8.84
CA ALA A 235 -2.09 -3.66 -9.81
C ALA A 235 -1.04 -2.97 -10.71
N VAL A 236 0.21 -2.95 -10.27
CA VAL A 236 1.37 -2.48 -11.01
C VAL A 236 2.34 -3.64 -11.16
N LYS A 237 2.99 -3.77 -12.32
CA LYS A 237 4.02 -4.78 -12.50
C LYS A 237 5.22 -4.47 -11.60
N PRO A 238 5.58 -5.34 -10.65
CA PRO A 238 6.74 -5.11 -9.80
C PRO A 238 8.03 -5.21 -10.62
N VAL A 239 9.05 -4.45 -10.21
CA VAL A 239 10.38 -4.49 -10.84
C VAL A 239 11.06 -5.83 -10.57
N TRP A 240 10.87 -6.38 -9.37
CA TRP A 240 11.21 -7.76 -9.05
C TRP A 240 10.26 -8.32 -7.99
N VAL A 241 10.19 -9.66 -7.92
CA VAL A 241 9.44 -10.40 -6.90
C VAL A 241 10.33 -11.50 -6.32
N GLN A 242 10.28 -11.67 -5.01
CA GLN A 242 11.01 -12.71 -4.29
C GLN A 242 10.05 -13.46 -3.37
N SER A 243 10.21 -14.79 -3.32
CA SER A 243 9.50 -15.69 -2.42
C SER A 243 10.48 -16.53 -1.64
N ASP A 244 10.19 -16.74 -0.36
CA ASP A 244 10.95 -17.64 0.51
C ASP A 244 10.85 -19.13 0.08
N LEU A 245 9.77 -19.51 -0.60
CA LEU A 245 9.58 -20.87 -1.13
C LEU A 245 10.57 -21.23 -2.24
N TRP A 246 11.02 -20.24 -3.00
CA TRP A 246 11.62 -20.44 -4.32
C TRP A 246 13.04 -19.91 -4.43
N GLN A 247 13.78 -19.71 -3.33
CA GLN A 247 15.13 -19.11 -3.30
C GLN A 247 15.96 -19.43 -4.58
N GLY A 248 15.95 -18.52 -5.57
CA GLY A 248 16.65 -18.67 -6.86
C GLY A 248 15.83 -19.01 -8.12
N VAL A 249 14.49 -19.13 -8.08
CA VAL A 249 13.63 -19.41 -9.25
C VAL A 249 12.71 -18.23 -9.54
N THR A 250 12.64 -17.78 -10.80
CA THR A 250 11.92 -16.54 -11.18
C THR A 250 10.39 -16.74 -11.25
N PRO A 251 9.58 -15.67 -11.04
CA PRO A 251 8.12 -15.71 -11.15
C PRO A 251 7.56 -16.23 -12.49
N GLU A 252 8.30 -16.07 -13.61
CA GLU A 252 7.88 -16.63 -14.91
C GLU A 252 7.77 -18.17 -14.89
N THR A 253 8.46 -18.81 -13.94
CA THR A 253 8.34 -20.24 -13.68
C THR A 253 6.98 -20.62 -13.11
N TRP A 254 6.32 -19.72 -12.39
CA TRP A 254 4.97 -19.93 -11.88
C TRP A 254 3.93 -19.80 -12.99
N ALA A 255 3.99 -18.73 -13.80
CA ALA A 255 3.12 -18.54 -14.96
C ALA A 255 3.18 -19.75 -15.92
N THR A 256 4.37 -20.32 -16.14
CA THR A 256 4.52 -21.54 -16.97
C THR A 256 3.96 -22.82 -16.32
N MET A 257 3.99 -22.93 -14.99
CA MET A 257 3.34 -24.04 -14.25
C MET A 257 1.82 -24.00 -14.41
N VAL A 258 1.31 -22.79 -14.36
CA VAL A 258 -0.10 -22.47 -14.43
C VAL A 258 -0.70 -22.68 -15.80
N LEU A 259 -0.01 -22.26 -16.86
CA LEU A 259 -0.47 -22.39 -18.25
C LEU A 259 -0.63 -23.86 -18.69
N SER A 260 -0.23 -24.82 -17.85
CA SER A 260 -0.43 -26.25 -18.05
C SER A 260 -1.63 -26.85 -17.28
N GLY A 261 -2.32 -26.06 -16.45
CA GLY A 261 -3.56 -26.42 -15.76
C GLY A 261 -4.82 -25.99 -16.51
N PRO A 262 -6.03 -26.40 -16.06
CA PRO A 262 -7.30 -25.90 -16.57
C PRO A 262 -7.39 -24.38 -16.40
N ASP A 263 -7.99 -23.71 -17.40
CA ASP A 263 -8.05 -22.24 -17.56
C ASP A 263 -8.48 -21.47 -16.29
N ALA A 264 -9.26 -22.10 -15.40
CA ALA A 264 -9.81 -21.50 -14.19
C ALA A 264 -8.78 -21.24 -13.07
N LEU A 265 -7.58 -21.83 -13.14
CA LEU A 265 -6.52 -21.61 -12.15
C LEU A 265 -5.30 -20.90 -12.74
N ILE A 266 -5.44 -20.29 -13.93
CA ILE A 266 -4.35 -19.59 -14.57
C ILE A 266 -4.23 -18.17 -13.98
N PRO A 267 -3.34 -17.87 -12.99
CA PRO A 267 -2.97 -16.52 -12.65
C PRO A 267 -2.64 -15.72 -13.91
N GLY A 268 -3.12 -14.48 -13.93
CA GLY A 268 -2.61 -13.50 -14.85
C GLY A 268 -1.10 -13.28 -14.67
N PRO A 269 -0.45 -12.55 -15.59
CA PRO A 269 0.98 -12.24 -15.49
C PRO A 269 1.37 -11.55 -14.17
N ASP A 270 0.41 -10.92 -13.48
CA ASP A 270 0.60 -10.19 -12.23
C ASP A 270 -0.02 -10.91 -11.03
N THR A 271 -0.16 -12.24 -11.09
CA THR A 271 -0.70 -13.06 -10.00
C THR A 271 0.31 -14.11 -9.53
N TYR A 272 0.52 -14.17 -8.22
CA TYR A 272 1.51 -15.00 -7.52
C TYR A 272 0.81 -15.91 -6.53
N PHE A 273 1.50 -16.94 -6.05
CA PHE A 273 0.99 -17.85 -5.03
C PHE A 273 1.87 -17.83 -3.81
N ILE A 274 1.24 -17.74 -2.64
CA ILE A 274 1.89 -17.76 -1.36
C ILE A 274 1.44 -18.98 -0.57
N GLN A 275 2.42 -19.78 -0.15
CA GLN A 275 2.19 -20.96 0.66
C GLN A 275 1.83 -20.57 2.11
N PRO A 276 1.28 -21.51 2.91
CA PRO A 276 1.00 -21.29 4.32
C PRO A 276 2.20 -20.75 5.06
N THR A 277 2.01 -19.69 5.86
CA THR A 277 3.07 -18.99 6.61
C THR A 277 4.21 -18.40 5.77
N GLY A 278 4.11 -18.45 4.45
CA GLY A 278 5.14 -18.00 3.52
C GLY A 278 5.35 -16.49 3.52
N GLU A 279 6.44 -16.05 2.92
CA GLU A 279 6.82 -14.65 2.74
C GLU A 279 6.99 -14.30 1.26
N PHE A 280 6.46 -13.14 0.89
CA PHE A 280 6.70 -12.52 -0.41
C PHE A 280 7.28 -11.13 -0.22
N SER A 281 8.15 -10.74 -1.15
CA SER A 281 8.69 -9.39 -1.27
C SER A 281 8.52 -8.89 -2.69
N PHE A 282 8.11 -7.64 -2.84
CA PHE A 282 7.93 -6.93 -4.10
C PHE A 282 8.73 -5.64 -4.08
N ARG A 283 9.34 -5.27 -5.20
CA ARG A 283 9.87 -3.91 -5.42
C ARG A 283 9.06 -3.19 -6.48
N PHE A 284 8.67 -1.96 -6.19
CA PHE A 284 7.99 -1.07 -7.12
C PHE A 284 8.81 0.20 -7.31
N ASN A 285 8.91 0.67 -8.55
CA ASN A 285 9.55 1.95 -8.81
C ASN A 285 8.57 3.10 -8.49
N LYS A 286 9.12 4.23 -8.05
CA LYS A 286 8.36 5.41 -7.65
C LYS A 286 7.43 5.94 -8.75
N THR A 287 7.92 6.04 -9.98
CA THR A 287 7.17 6.62 -11.10
C THR A 287 5.91 5.83 -11.42
N ASP A 288 6.00 4.50 -11.47
CA ASP A 288 4.88 3.62 -11.76
C ASP A 288 3.83 3.65 -10.65
N LEU A 289 4.25 3.73 -9.38
CA LEU A 289 3.31 3.87 -8.27
C LEU A 289 2.58 5.22 -8.27
N LEU A 290 3.28 6.32 -8.55
CA LEU A 290 2.65 7.64 -8.63
C LEU A 290 1.67 7.73 -9.81
N ASN A 291 2.05 7.15 -10.96
CA ASN A 291 1.16 7.01 -12.12
C ASN A 291 -0.07 6.17 -11.78
N PHE A 292 0.13 5.03 -11.12
CA PHE A 292 -0.95 4.15 -10.68
C PHE A 292 -1.91 4.87 -9.74
N TRP A 293 -1.39 5.53 -8.71
CA TRP A 293 -2.20 6.27 -7.75
C TRP A 293 -3.01 7.38 -8.44
N HIS A 294 -2.39 8.10 -9.38
CA HIS A 294 -3.07 9.14 -10.15
C HIS A 294 -4.23 8.58 -10.99
N SER A 295 -4.02 7.43 -11.62
CA SER A 295 -5.03 6.80 -12.49
C SER A 295 -6.12 6.05 -11.72
N ASN A 296 -5.83 5.51 -10.54
CA ASN A 296 -6.77 4.59 -9.85
C ASN A 296 -6.55 4.54 -8.33
N ARG A 297 -7.11 5.53 -7.62
CA ARG A 297 -6.96 5.67 -6.16
C ARG A 297 -7.67 4.62 -5.32
N SER A 298 -8.67 3.93 -5.87
CA SER A 298 -9.51 2.99 -5.11
C SER A 298 -9.10 1.53 -5.28
N THR A 299 -8.14 1.25 -6.16
CA THR A 299 -7.68 -0.12 -6.39
C THR A 299 -6.50 -0.41 -5.45
N PRO A 300 -6.50 -1.55 -4.75
CA PRO A 300 -5.35 -1.94 -3.93
C PRO A 300 -4.13 -2.18 -4.82
N LEU A 301 -2.95 -1.75 -4.38
CA LEU A 301 -1.69 -2.04 -5.06
C LEU A 301 -1.40 -3.53 -5.03
N ILE A 302 -1.64 -4.17 -3.87
CA ILE A 302 -1.52 -5.62 -3.68
C ILE A 302 -2.82 -6.14 -3.06
N ALA A 303 -3.39 -7.20 -3.63
CA ALA A 303 -4.53 -7.90 -3.03
C ALA A 303 -4.19 -9.38 -2.83
N VAL A 304 -4.59 -9.93 -1.69
CA VAL A 304 -4.39 -11.35 -1.36
C VAL A 304 -5.74 -12.06 -1.38
N ASP A 305 -5.90 -13.01 -2.30
CA ASP A 305 -7.10 -13.82 -2.42
C ASP A 305 -6.88 -15.22 -1.81
N ALA A 306 -7.63 -15.49 -0.75
CA ALA A 306 -7.67 -16.76 -0.03
C ALA A 306 -8.94 -17.56 -0.37
N THR A 307 -9.43 -17.49 -1.61
CA THR A 307 -10.57 -18.31 -2.06
C THR A 307 -10.33 -19.81 -1.88
N VAL A 308 -11.44 -20.55 -1.86
CA VAL A 308 -11.50 -22.01 -1.66
C VAL A 308 -10.41 -22.81 -2.40
N PRO A 309 -10.13 -22.56 -3.70
CA PRO A 309 -9.11 -23.34 -4.41
C PRO A 309 -7.72 -23.19 -3.79
N TYR A 310 -7.36 -21.97 -3.34
CA TYR A 310 -6.07 -21.72 -2.69
C TYR A 310 -6.02 -22.29 -1.28
N VAL A 311 -7.15 -22.26 -0.54
CA VAL A 311 -7.25 -22.93 0.76
C VAL A 311 -6.99 -24.43 0.64
N LEU A 312 -7.66 -25.08 -0.31
CA LEU A 312 -7.45 -26.50 -0.60
C LEU A 312 -6.00 -26.78 -1.02
N ALA A 313 -5.41 -25.91 -1.85
CA ALA A 313 -3.99 -26.01 -2.22
C ALA A 313 -3.07 -25.94 -0.99
N GLY A 314 -3.31 -25.01 -0.06
CA GLY A 314 -2.52 -24.89 1.17
C GLY A 314 -2.58 -26.13 2.06
N LEU A 315 -3.78 -26.70 2.25
CA LEU A 315 -3.96 -27.91 3.06
C LEU A 315 -3.18 -29.10 2.49
N LEU A 316 -3.30 -29.32 1.17
CA LEU A 316 -2.60 -30.39 0.48
C LEU A 316 -1.08 -30.14 0.47
N TYR A 317 -0.66 -28.88 0.32
CA TYR A 317 0.74 -28.48 0.37
C TYR A 317 1.39 -28.83 1.72
N ASN A 318 0.81 -28.44 2.86
CA ASN A 318 1.39 -28.71 4.19
C ASN A 318 1.67 -30.20 4.41
N GLN A 319 0.74 -31.04 3.96
CA GLN A 319 0.83 -32.49 4.09
C GLN A 319 1.89 -33.10 3.16
N ALA A 320 2.07 -32.49 1.99
CA ALA A 320 3.10 -32.89 1.05
C ALA A 320 4.50 -32.39 1.46
N SER A 321 4.62 -31.20 2.07
CA SER A 321 5.91 -30.65 2.52
C SER A 321 6.48 -31.42 3.71
N ASP A 322 5.63 -31.92 4.61
CA ASP A 322 6.07 -32.72 5.77
C ASP A 322 6.67 -34.09 5.38
N ALA A 323 6.42 -34.56 4.17
CA ALA A 323 6.90 -35.85 3.68
C ALA A 323 8.40 -35.89 3.31
N SER A 324 9.21 -34.91 3.77
CA SER A 324 10.64 -34.75 3.41
C SER A 324 10.87 -34.56 1.90
N VAL A 325 9.85 -34.06 1.19
CA VAL A 325 9.92 -33.70 -0.22
C VAL A 325 10.37 -32.24 -0.32
N VAL A 326 11.11 -31.89 -1.38
CA VAL A 326 11.48 -30.50 -1.65
C VAL A 326 10.18 -29.66 -1.68
N PRO A 327 10.03 -28.60 -0.87
CA PRO A 327 8.77 -27.85 -0.72
C PRO A 327 8.14 -27.43 -2.06
N ALA A 328 9.00 -26.99 -2.96
CA ALA A 328 8.69 -26.64 -4.33
C ALA A 328 8.03 -27.80 -5.14
N LEU A 329 8.54 -29.03 -5.02
CA LEU A 329 7.97 -30.22 -5.67
C LEU A 329 6.63 -30.63 -5.02
N SER A 330 6.49 -30.42 -3.70
CA SER A 330 5.22 -30.61 -2.99
C SER A 330 4.14 -29.68 -3.52
N LEU A 331 4.47 -28.40 -3.78
CA LEU A 331 3.52 -27.47 -4.39
C LEU A 331 3.11 -27.91 -5.79
N VAL A 332 4.08 -28.23 -6.65
CA VAL A 332 3.81 -28.70 -8.02
C VAL A 332 2.87 -29.89 -8.01
N THR A 333 3.13 -30.86 -7.12
CA THR A 333 2.31 -32.07 -7.01
C THR A 333 0.89 -31.76 -6.53
N THR A 334 0.75 -30.88 -5.54
CA THR A 334 -0.54 -30.40 -5.05
C THR A 334 -1.34 -29.69 -6.14
N TYR A 335 -0.69 -28.85 -6.94
CA TYR A 335 -1.36 -28.17 -8.04
C TYR A 335 -1.80 -29.16 -9.12
N MET A 336 -0.95 -30.12 -9.50
CA MET A 336 -1.32 -31.19 -10.45
C MET A 336 -2.48 -32.05 -9.92
N ALA A 337 -2.52 -32.28 -8.62
CA ALA A 337 -3.62 -32.98 -7.96
C ALA A 337 -4.93 -32.19 -8.04
N LEU A 338 -4.91 -30.89 -7.74
CA LEU A 338 -6.09 -30.04 -7.85
C LEU A 338 -6.54 -29.96 -9.31
N THR A 339 -5.69 -29.53 -10.22
CA THR A 339 -6.04 -29.36 -11.65
C THR A 339 -6.67 -30.61 -12.28
N GLN A 340 -6.20 -31.81 -11.92
CA GLN A 340 -6.75 -33.06 -12.45
C GLN A 340 -8.03 -33.54 -11.74
N CYS A 341 -8.32 -33.06 -10.53
CA CYS A 341 -9.46 -33.52 -9.72
C CYS A 341 -10.48 -32.43 -9.39
N LEU A 342 -10.21 -31.18 -9.76
CA LEU A 342 -11.01 -30.01 -9.35
C LEU A 342 -12.41 -30.05 -9.94
N SER A 343 -12.59 -30.55 -11.16
CA SER A 343 -13.92 -30.68 -11.77
C SER A 343 -14.84 -31.58 -10.92
N GLU A 344 -14.31 -32.66 -10.33
CA GLU A 344 -15.05 -33.58 -9.46
C GLU A 344 -15.39 -32.97 -8.10
N ILE A 345 -14.62 -31.94 -7.69
CA ILE A 345 -14.84 -31.16 -6.46
C ILE A 345 -15.90 -30.08 -6.68
N ILE A 346 -15.83 -29.37 -7.81
CA ILE A 346 -16.67 -28.18 -8.10
C ILE A 346 -18.07 -28.58 -8.58
N GLU A 347 -18.26 -29.79 -9.12
CA GLU A 347 -19.56 -30.24 -9.59
C GLU A 347 -20.61 -30.18 -8.45
N GLY A 348 -21.55 -29.25 -8.56
CA GLY A 348 -22.60 -28.98 -7.56
C GLY A 348 -22.25 -27.97 -6.45
N LEU A 349 -21.06 -27.35 -6.47
CA LEU A 349 -20.71 -26.29 -5.52
C LEU A 349 -20.92 -24.90 -6.14
N ASP A 350 -21.66 -24.03 -5.45
CA ASP A 350 -21.66 -22.61 -5.76
C ASP A 350 -20.39 -21.97 -5.22
N LEU A 351 -19.41 -21.74 -6.11
CA LEU A 351 -18.14 -21.10 -5.79
C LEU A 351 -18.26 -19.59 -5.57
N VAL A 352 -19.44 -19.00 -5.82
CA VAL A 352 -19.68 -17.61 -5.47
C VAL A 352 -19.91 -17.56 -3.96
N LEU A 353 -18.86 -17.18 -3.24
CA LEU A 353 -18.85 -17.05 -1.79
C LEU A 353 -19.71 -15.85 -1.35
N SER A 354 -21.03 -16.00 -1.36
CA SER A 354 -21.92 -15.13 -0.59
C SER A 354 -21.77 -15.44 0.90
N HIS A 355 -22.13 -14.50 1.78
CA HIS A 355 -22.13 -14.73 3.24
C HIS A 355 -22.91 -16.00 3.66
N SER A 356 -23.99 -16.34 2.95
CA SER A 356 -24.74 -17.59 3.15
C SER A 356 -24.01 -18.84 2.60
N SER A 357 -23.22 -18.70 1.54
CA SER A 357 -22.43 -19.78 0.94
C SER A 357 -21.27 -20.22 1.82
N LEU A 358 -20.71 -19.33 2.66
CA LEU A 358 -19.56 -19.62 3.53
C LEU A 358 -19.87 -20.64 4.65
N LYS A 359 -21.04 -20.52 5.30
CA LYS A 359 -21.49 -21.54 6.27
C LYS A 359 -21.74 -22.88 5.61
N SER A 360 -22.30 -22.87 4.39
CA SER A 360 -22.51 -24.06 3.58
C SER A 360 -21.17 -24.72 3.23
N PHE A 361 -20.16 -23.94 2.86
CA PHE A 361 -18.85 -24.47 2.50
C PHE A 361 -18.18 -25.26 3.64
N ALA A 362 -18.18 -24.74 4.87
CA ALA A 362 -17.61 -25.45 6.01
C ALA A 362 -18.28 -26.82 6.25
N SER A 363 -19.61 -26.89 6.09
CA SER A 363 -20.36 -28.15 6.20
C SER A 363 -20.18 -29.09 5.00
N GLU A 364 -19.91 -28.55 3.81
CA GLU A 364 -19.70 -29.30 2.56
C GLU A 364 -18.26 -29.81 2.40
N LEU A 365 -17.29 -29.21 3.10
CA LEU A 365 -15.87 -29.57 3.01
C LEU A 365 -15.60 -31.07 3.20
N PRO A 366 -16.17 -31.78 4.21
CA PRO A 366 -16.01 -33.22 4.32
C PRO A 366 -16.50 -33.97 3.06
N GLY A 367 -17.62 -33.52 2.48
CA GLY A 367 -18.16 -34.06 1.23
C GLY A 367 -17.28 -33.78 0.02
N MET A 368 -16.64 -32.61 -0.03
CA MET A 368 -15.64 -32.28 -1.06
C MET A 368 -14.41 -33.18 -0.94
N MET A 369 -13.87 -33.35 0.27
CA MET A 369 -12.69 -34.21 0.50
C MET A 369 -13.00 -35.68 0.24
N ALA A 370 -14.23 -36.13 0.56
CA ALA A 370 -14.71 -37.47 0.25
C ALA A 370 -14.83 -37.72 -1.27
N ARG A 371 -15.10 -36.68 -2.08
CA ARG A 371 -15.08 -36.74 -3.55
C ARG A 371 -13.66 -36.64 -4.12
N LEU A 372 -12.81 -35.82 -3.51
CA LEU A 372 -11.42 -35.65 -3.92
C LEU A 372 -10.59 -36.93 -3.74
N ALA A 373 -10.75 -37.63 -2.61
CA ALA A 373 -9.91 -38.78 -2.28
C ALA A 373 -9.97 -39.93 -3.33
N PRO A 374 -11.15 -40.36 -3.83
CA PRO A 374 -11.24 -41.31 -4.95
C PRO A 374 -10.51 -40.84 -6.21
N CYS A 375 -10.66 -39.57 -6.59
CA CYS A 375 -9.95 -39.01 -7.75
C CYS A 375 -8.43 -39.06 -7.58
N LEU A 376 -7.92 -38.59 -6.44
CA LEU A 376 -6.50 -38.60 -6.13
C LEU A 376 -5.93 -40.02 -6.13
N SER A 377 -6.71 -40.98 -5.61
CA SER A 377 -6.33 -42.39 -5.64
C SER A 377 -6.19 -42.90 -7.08
N ALA A 378 -7.22 -42.65 -7.90
CA ALA A 378 -7.26 -43.09 -9.31
C ALA A 378 -6.19 -42.40 -10.18
N LYS A 379 -5.88 -41.13 -9.92
CA LYS A 379 -4.95 -40.31 -10.71
C LYS A 379 -3.57 -40.11 -10.08
N SER A 380 -3.26 -40.78 -8.96
CA SER A 380 -1.99 -40.60 -8.23
C SER A 380 -0.73 -40.74 -9.10
N LYS A 381 -0.70 -41.73 -10.02
CA LYS A 381 0.43 -41.92 -10.95
C LYS A 381 0.49 -40.83 -12.03
N PRO A 382 -0.59 -40.52 -12.76
CA PRO A 382 -0.62 -39.36 -13.67
C PRO A 382 -0.20 -38.04 -13.02
N ILE A 383 -0.65 -37.77 -11.79
CA ILE A 383 -0.28 -36.58 -11.02
C ILE A 383 1.24 -36.55 -10.77
N ALA A 384 1.81 -37.64 -10.26
CA ALA A 384 3.23 -37.74 -9.99
C ALA A 384 4.09 -37.59 -11.27
N GLN A 385 3.65 -38.18 -12.38
CA GLN A 385 4.34 -38.08 -13.67
C GLN A 385 4.30 -36.66 -14.24
N ALA A 386 3.14 -35.98 -14.15
CA ALA A 386 3.00 -34.59 -14.59
C ALA A 386 3.89 -33.67 -13.75
N ALA A 387 3.88 -33.82 -12.42
CA ALA A 387 4.72 -33.06 -11.52
C ALA A 387 6.22 -33.30 -11.80
N ALA A 388 6.60 -34.56 -12.03
CA ALA A 388 8.00 -34.90 -12.29
C ALA A 388 8.51 -34.37 -13.64
N LYS A 389 7.68 -34.48 -14.68
CA LYS A 389 7.99 -33.92 -16.00
C LYS A 389 8.17 -32.41 -15.92
N PHE A 390 7.32 -31.72 -15.17
CA PHE A 390 7.45 -30.28 -14.96
C PHE A 390 8.75 -29.93 -14.22
N TRP A 391 9.02 -30.57 -13.08
CA TRP A 391 10.22 -30.30 -12.28
C TRP A 391 11.51 -30.53 -13.06
N ALA A 392 11.56 -31.57 -13.90
CA ALA A 392 12.71 -31.86 -14.75
C ALA A 392 13.02 -30.74 -15.77
N THR A 393 12.05 -29.88 -16.12
CA THR A 393 12.32 -28.70 -16.97
C THR A 393 13.00 -27.56 -16.22
N LYS A 394 12.95 -27.57 -14.88
CA LYS A 394 13.44 -26.49 -14.01
C LYS A 394 14.72 -26.86 -13.28
N ASP A 395 14.88 -28.12 -12.92
CA ASP A 395 16.13 -28.67 -12.40
C ASP A 395 16.65 -29.77 -13.33
N PRO A 396 17.45 -29.41 -14.36
CA PRO A 396 17.99 -30.39 -15.30
C PRO A 396 19.01 -31.35 -14.66
N THR A 397 19.45 -31.07 -13.43
CA THR A 397 20.41 -31.92 -12.70
C THR A 397 19.73 -33.08 -11.97
N SER A 398 18.42 -32.97 -11.71
CA SER A 398 17.63 -34.03 -11.11
C SER A 398 17.22 -35.08 -12.14
N THR A 399 17.48 -36.37 -11.84
CA THR A 399 17.02 -37.46 -12.72
C THR A 399 15.50 -37.66 -12.59
N ILE A 400 14.81 -37.85 -13.72
CA ILE A 400 13.34 -38.05 -13.78
C ILE A 400 12.88 -39.13 -12.79
N ALA A 401 13.63 -40.23 -12.65
CA ALA A 401 13.29 -41.32 -11.75
C ALA A 401 13.30 -40.93 -10.25
N VAL A 402 14.24 -40.06 -9.84
CA VAL A 402 14.29 -39.54 -8.45
C VAL A 402 13.10 -38.61 -8.22
N ILE A 403 12.80 -37.75 -9.20
CA ILE A 403 11.68 -36.82 -9.11
C ILE A 403 10.33 -37.57 -9.08
N GLU A 404 10.13 -38.56 -9.95
CA GLU A 404 8.91 -39.39 -9.97
C GLU A 404 8.69 -40.11 -8.65
N LYS A 405 9.76 -40.62 -8.02
CA LYS A 405 9.68 -41.26 -6.70
C LYS A 405 9.23 -40.27 -5.62
N SER A 406 9.80 -39.06 -5.62
CA SER A 406 9.44 -38.00 -4.68
C SER A 406 8.03 -37.46 -4.91
N ALA A 407 7.64 -37.26 -6.17
CA ALA A 407 6.29 -36.85 -6.55
C ALA A 407 5.25 -37.93 -6.17
N ALA A 408 5.56 -39.22 -6.35
CA ALA A 408 4.69 -40.30 -5.93
C ALA A 408 4.53 -40.37 -4.39
N LEU A 409 5.59 -40.04 -3.64
CA LEU A 409 5.51 -39.91 -2.18
C LEU A 409 4.62 -38.73 -1.78
N ALA A 410 4.77 -37.57 -2.43
CA ALA A 410 3.91 -36.42 -2.24
C ALA A 410 2.45 -36.76 -2.58
N SER A 411 2.16 -37.38 -3.73
CA SER A 411 0.79 -37.79 -4.12
C SER A 411 0.15 -38.75 -3.10
N LYS A 412 0.91 -39.70 -2.55
CA LYS A 412 0.41 -40.59 -1.48
C LYS A 412 0.11 -39.83 -0.19
N SER A 413 0.94 -38.85 0.15
CA SER A 413 0.74 -38.01 1.34
C SER A 413 -0.50 -37.13 1.19
N ILE A 414 -0.69 -36.54 0.01
CA ILE A 414 -1.91 -35.79 -0.37
C ILE A 414 -3.15 -36.68 -0.28
N LEU A 415 -3.10 -37.92 -0.78
CA LEU A 415 -4.22 -38.86 -0.66
C LEU A 415 -4.54 -39.21 0.79
N ALA A 416 -3.52 -39.52 1.59
CA ALA A 416 -3.70 -39.83 3.01
C ALA A 416 -4.31 -38.64 3.75
N ALA A 417 -3.85 -37.42 3.46
CA ALA A 417 -4.42 -36.20 3.99
C ALA A 417 -5.89 -36.03 3.60
N ALA A 418 -6.23 -36.16 2.32
CA ALA A 418 -7.62 -36.05 1.86
C ALA A 418 -8.54 -37.04 2.58
N GLN A 419 -8.08 -38.28 2.82
CA GLN A 419 -8.80 -39.28 3.60
C GLN A 419 -8.95 -38.89 5.08
N ILE A 420 -7.89 -38.33 5.69
CA ILE A 420 -7.93 -37.83 7.07
C ILE A 420 -8.91 -36.67 7.20
N TYR A 421 -8.85 -35.70 6.29
CA TYR A 421 -9.77 -34.55 6.29
C TYR A 421 -11.22 -34.98 6.07
N ALA A 422 -11.47 -35.96 5.21
CA ALA A 422 -12.80 -36.55 5.03
C ALA A 422 -13.32 -37.25 6.30
N ALA A 423 -12.42 -37.80 7.13
CA ALA A 423 -12.78 -38.57 8.33
C ALA A 423 -12.83 -37.76 9.63
N VAL A 424 -11.97 -36.75 9.80
CA VAL A 424 -11.67 -36.15 11.12
C VAL A 424 -12.33 -34.78 11.32
N GLN A 425 -13.01 -34.19 10.32
CA GLN A 425 -13.51 -32.80 10.41
C GLN A 425 -12.43 -31.87 10.98
N VAL A 426 -11.20 -31.93 10.46
CA VAL A 426 -10.14 -31.00 10.88
C VAL A 426 -10.52 -29.62 10.38
N LEU A 427 -11.33 -28.93 11.19
CA LEU A 427 -11.96 -27.67 10.85
C LEU A 427 -11.01 -26.50 11.07
N ALA A 428 -9.99 -26.58 11.94
CA ALA A 428 -9.29 -25.37 12.38
C ALA A 428 -8.61 -24.54 11.25
N PRO A 429 -7.74 -25.10 10.38
CA PRO A 429 -7.11 -24.30 9.32
C PRO A 429 -8.11 -23.81 8.27
N VAL A 430 -9.20 -24.56 8.07
CA VAL A 430 -10.24 -24.22 7.11
C VAL A 430 -11.21 -23.19 7.69
N ALA A 431 -11.56 -23.32 8.96
CA ALA A 431 -12.37 -22.36 9.70
C ALA A 431 -11.67 -21.01 9.79
N ASP A 432 -10.36 -20.99 10.04
CA ASP A 432 -9.56 -19.76 10.02
C ASP A 432 -9.62 -19.10 8.64
N ALA A 433 -9.31 -19.84 7.57
CA ALA A 433 -9.35 -19.31 6.20
C ALA A 433 -10.75 -18.86 5.76
N LEU A 434 -11.81 -19.55 6.21
CA LEU A 434 -13.20 -19.16 5.95
C LEU A 434 -13.63 -17.95 6.76
N THR A 435 -13.14 -17.81 7.99
CA THR A 435 -13.34 -16.62 8.81
C THR A 435 -12.67 -15.42 8.15
N ASP A 436 -11.50 -15.61 7.54
CA ASP A 436 -10.81 -14.54 6.80
C ASP A 436 -11.55 -14.11 5.54
N LEU A 437 -12.26 -15.03 4.88
CA LEU A 437 -13.12 -14.71 3.76
C LEU A 437 -14.32 -13.85 4.17
N LEU A 438 -14.72 -13.91 5.44
CA LEU A 438 -15.75 -13.04 6.03
C LEU A 438 -15.19 -11.69 6.50
N LEU A 439 -13.88 -11.55 6.66
CA LEU A 439 -13.26 -10.26 6.96
C LEU A 439 -13.39 -9.33 5.75
N ASP A 440 -13.49 -8.04 6.06
CA ASP A 440 -13.46 -6.98 5.05
C ASP A 440 -12.25 -7.20 4.13
N PRO A 441 -12.41 -7.11 2.79
CA PRO A 441 -11.30 -7.26 1.85
C PRO A 441 -10.07 -6.41 2.18
N ILE A 442 -10.25 -5.26 2.85
CA ILE A 442 -9.14 -4.40 3.29
C ILE A 442 -8.15 -5.14 4.21
N ALA A 443 -8.60 -6.15 4.95
CA ALA A 443 -7.74 -6.99 5.80
C ALA A 443 -6.70 -7.79 5.00
N ARG A 444 -6.88 -7.89 3.68
CA ARG A 444 -6.06 -8.65 2.73
C ARG A 444 -5.51 -7.78 1.60
N GLN A 445 -5.57 -6.46 1.76
CA GLN A 445 -5.16 -5.51 0.74
C GLN A 445 -4.10 -4.55 1.28
N PHE A 446 -3.22 -4.16 0.37
CA PHE A 446 -2.27 -3.07 0.55
C PHE A 446 -2.68 -1.94 -0.39
N ILE A 447 -3.08 -0.80 0.18
CA ILE A 447 -3.50 0.40 -0.53
C ILE A 447 -2.34 1.39 -0.48
N PHE A 448 -1.70 1.62 -1.63
CA PHE A 448 -0.61 2.58 -1.71
C PHE A 448 -1.12 4.02 -1.64
N GLN A 449 -0.48 4.85 -0.82
CA GLN A 449 -0.75 6.27 -0.70
C GLN A 449 0.57 7.07 -0.70
N PRO A 450 0.83 7.91 -1.71
CA PRO A 450 2.00 8.78 -1.71
C PRO A 450 1.84 9.88 -0.68
N SER A 451 2.95 10.35 -0.13
CA SER A 451 2.99 11.55 0.71
C SER A 451 2.49 12.77 -0.07
N ASP A 452 1.94 13.75 0.64
CA ASP A 452 1.53 15.04 0.05
C ASP A 452 2.68 15.72 -0.70
N LEU A 453 3.91 15.60 -0.19
CA LEU A 453 5.11 16.15 -0.83
C LEU A 453 5.38 15.47 -2.18
N ALA A 454 5.31 14.14 -2.22
CA ALA A 454 5.49 13.37 -3.45
C ALA A 454 4.38 13.67 -4.45
N LEU A 455 3.15 13.81 -3.99
CA LEU A 455 2.02 14.14 -4.83
C LEU A 455 2.15 15.54 -5.43
N LYS A 456 2.57 16.52 -4.63
CA LYS A 456 2.83 17.88 -5.11
C LYS A 456 3.96 17.91 -6.14
N ALA A 457 5.03 17.16 -5.90
CA ALA A 457 6.12 17.02 -6.86
C ALA A 457 5.66 16.34 -8.17
N PHE A 458 4.80 15.33 -8.07
CA PHE A 458 4.30 14.56 -9.20
C PHE A 458 3.28 15.31 -10.06
N LEU A 459 2.26 15.91 -9.44
CA LEU A 459 1.23 16.70 -10.13
C LEU A 459 1.78 18.02 -10.67
N GLY A 460 2.89 18.47 -10.09
CA GLY A 460 3.39 19.82 -10.25
C GLY A 460 2.45 20.87 -9.64
N PRO A 461 2.81 22.15 -9.79
CA PRO A 461 2.00 23.25 -9.30
C PRO A 461 0.63 23.33 -10.00
N THR A 462 -0.41 23.71 -9.26
CA THR A 462 -1.77 23.93 -9.80
C THR A 462 -1.82 25.17 -10.70
N LYS A 463 -2.87 25.29 -11.53
CA LYS A 463 -3.08 26.50 -12.35
C LYS A 463 -3.14 27.78 -11.51
N ALA A 464 -3.77 27.73 -10.33
CA ALA A 464 -3.90 28.89 -9.44
C ALA A 464 -2.53 29.31 -8.86
N GLU A 465 -1.72 28.34 -8.44
CA GLU A 465 -0.34 28.59 -7.98
C GLU A 465 0.51 29.17 -9.12
N LEU A 466 0.43 28.59 -10.32
CA LEU A 466 1.12 29.10 -11.50
C LEU A 466 0.68 30.51 -11.89
N GLY A 467 -0.62 30.81 -11.79
CA GLY A 467 -1.17 32.13 -12.05
C GLY A 467 -0.68 33.21 -11.08
N SER A 468 0.05 32.80 -10.04
CA SER A 468 0.59 33.63 -8.97
C SER A 468 2.11 33.42 -8.80
N VAL A 469 2.86 33.17 -9.88
CA VAL A 469 4.33 33.17 -9.80
C VAL A 469 4.89 34.57 -10.04
N VAL A 470 6.17 34.77 -9.71
CA VAL A 470 6.91 35.97 -10.15
C VAL A 470 7.28 35.81 -11.62
N ALA A 471 6.79 36.69 -12.47
CA ALA A 471 7.19 36.78 -13.87
C ALA A 471 8.63 37.33 -13.97
N PRO A 472 9.46 36.82 -14.90
CA PRO A 472 10.79 37.40 -15.17
C PRO A 472 10.66 38.83 -15.72
N ALA A 473 11.75 39.61 -15.65
CA ALA A 473 11.81 40.91 -16.29
C ALA A 473 11.72 40.75 -17.81
N MET A 474 10.66 41.28 -18.41
CA MET A 474 10.43 41.25 -19.86
C MET A 474 9.44 42.34 -20.27
N CYS A 475 9.26 42.57 -21.57
CA CYS A 475 8.32 43.56 -22.10
C CYS A 475 8.54 44.99 -21.60
N ASN A 476 9.79 45.39 -21.35
CA ASN A 476 10.13 46.65 -20.70
C ASN A 476 9.50 46.81 -19.30
N ARG A 477 9.29 45.70 -18.60
CA ARG A 477 8.79 45.66 -17.23
C ARG A 477 9.77 44.91 -16.32
N PRO A 478 9.95 45.37 -15.07
CA PRO A 478 10.69 44.60 -14.08
C PRO A 478 9.95 43.30 -13.75
N GLU A 479 10.66 42.41 -13.07
CA GLU A 479 10.05 41.23 -12.44
C GLU A 479 8.87 41.63 -11.56
N GLY A 480 7.87 40.76 -11.48
CA GLY A 480 6.74 41.02 -10.60
C GLY A 480 5.74 39.89 -10.50
N GLN A 481 4.93 39.95 -9.44
CA GLN A 481 3.95 38.93 -9.11
C GLN A 481 2.79 38.92 -10.13
N LEU A 482 2.50 37.76 -10.70
CA LEU A 482 1.32 37.56 -11.52
C LEU A 482 0.03 37.57 -10.68
N VAL A 483 -1.07 37.96 -11.33
CA VAL A 483 -2.44 37.78 -10.86
C VAL A 483 -3.21 37.11 -12.00
N ASP A 484 -3.73 35.91 -11.73
CA ASP A 484 -4.43 35.06 -12.72
C ASP A 484 -3.61 34.83 -14.01
N GLY A 485 -2.29 34.70 -13.85
CA GLY A 485 -1.35 34.45 -14.95
C GLY A 485 -0.96 35.69 -15.74
N ARG A 486 -1.33 36.90 -15.29
CA ARG A 486 -1.00 38.17 -15.93
C ARG A 486 -0.30 39.12 -14.98
N LEU A 487 0.75 39.80 -15.46
CA LEU A 487 1.42 40.81 -14.66
C LEU A 487 0.54 42.08 -14.62
N PRO A 488 0.04 42.51 -13.44
CA PRO A 488 -0.91 43.61 -13.35
C PRO A 488 -0.42 44.86 -14.09
N MET A 489 -1.26 45.47 -14.92
CA MET A 489 -0.85 46.66 -15.67
C MET A 489 -0.65 47.84 -14.72
N PRO A 490 0.45 48.61 -14.85
CA PRO A 490 0.58 49.85 -14.11
C PRO A 490 -0.54 50.80 -14.56
N LYS A 491 -1.23 51.43 -13.62
CA LYS A 491 -2.20 52.49 -13.90
C LYS A 491 -1.44 53.72 -14.40
N ASN A 492 -1.11 53.76 -15.70
CA ASN A 492 -0.50 54.92 -16.32
C ASN A 492 -1.45 55.53 -17.36
N PRO A 493 -2.39 56.40 -16.95
CA PRO A 493 -3.33 57.04 -17.85
C PRO A 493 -2.59 58.10 -18.70
N GLY A 494 -2.02 57.68 -19.84
CA GLY A 494 -1.43 58.58 -20.83
C GLY A 494 -0.04 58.21 -21.35
N GLY A 495 0.56 57.10 -20.89
CA GLY A 495 1.81 56.57 -21.44
C GLY A 495 1.58 55.61 -22.63
N PRO A 496 2.63 55.29 -23.41
CA PRO A 496 2.56 54.17 -24.36
C PRO A 496 2.14 52.89 -23.65
N ASP A 497 1.35 52.04 -24.31
CA ASP A 497 0.79 50.81 -23.73
C ASP A 497 1.90 49.99 -23.04
N PRO A 498 1.85 49.82 -21.70
CA PRO A 498 2.83 49.01 -21.01
C PRO A 498 2.67 47.57 -21.51
N GLY A 499 3.77 46.98 -21.97
CA GLY A 499 3.74 45.62 -22.48
C GLY A 499 3.01 44.64 -21.55
N VAL A 500 2.22 43.76 -22.14
CA VAL A 500 1.51 42.69 -21.44
C VAL A 500 2.47 41.53 -21.25
N THR A 501 2.76 41.20 -20.00
CA THR A 501 3.45 39.97 -19.62
C THR A 501 2.42 39.02 -19.06
N GLU A 502 2.29 37.84 -19.66
CA GLU A 502 1.36 36.81 -19.20
C GLU A 502 1.89 35.41 -19.50
N LEU A 503 1.39 34.43 -18.77
CA LEU A 503 1.67 33.02 -19.05
C LEU A 503 1.07 32.62 -20.38
N TYR A 504 1.80 31.80 -21.12
CA TYR A 504 1.34 31.20 -22.35
C TYR A 504 0.28 30.14 -22.03
N GLY A 505 -0.90 30.24 -22.64
CA GLY A 505 -2.00 29.30 -22.45
C GLY A 505 -2.05 28.26 -23.57
N ASN A 506 -2.36 27.02 -23.22
CA ASN A 506 -2.72 25.96 -24.17
C ASN A 506 -4.21 26.08 -24.56
N ASN A 507 -4.61 25.37 -25.61
CA ASN A 507 -6.00 25.36 -26.10
C ASN A 507 -7.01 24.79 -25.08
N ASP A 508 -6.56 23.97 -24.13
CA ASP A 508 -7.38 23.42 -23.06
C ASP A 508 -7.52 24.37 -21.85
N GLY A 509 -6.95 25.57 -21.92
CA GLY A 509 -6.95 26.56 -20.86
C GLY A 509 -5.93 26.31 -19.74
N SER A 510 -5.07 25.30 -19.86
CA SER A 510 -3.89 25.15 -19.00
C SER A 510 -2.78 26.13 -19.41
N TYR A 511 -1.78 26.35 -18.55
CA TYR A 511 -0.57 27.09 -18.94
C TYR A 511 0.45 26.13 -19.57
N MET A 512 1.16 26.58 -20.61
CA MET A 512 2.25 25.83 -21.22
C MET A 512 3.37 25.67 -20.19
N ARG A 513 3.54 24.43 -19.73
CA ARG A 513 4.46 24.08 -18.66
C ARG A 513 5.06 22.70 -18.87
N THR A 514 6.19 22.45 -18.23
CA THR A 514 6.70 21.10 -18.00
C THR A 514 7.34 21.03 -16.60
N VAL A 515 7.30 19.86 -15.99
CA VAL A 515 7.97 19.58 -14.71
C VAL A 515 9.02 18.51 -14.95
N GLY A 516 10.17 18.64 -14.32
CA GLY A 516 11.22 17.64 -14.41
C GLY A 516 12.44 17.94 -13.57
N ASP A 517 13.44 17.09 -13.71
CA ASP A 517 14.64 17.10 -12.89
C ASP A 517 15.88 17.40 -13.73
N THR A 518 16.93 17.90 -13.08
CA THR A 518 18.22 18.19 -13.73
C THR A 518 19.28 17.19 -13.32
N SER A 519 20.39 17.18 -14.06
CA SER A 519 21.52 16.26 -13.82
C SER A 519 22.25 16.58 -12.51
N THR A 520 22.01 17.78 -11.97
CA THR A 520 22.52 18.22 -10.66
C THR A 520 21.75 17.62 -9.48
N GLY A 521 20.72 16.80 -9.72
CA GLY A 521 19.87 16.22 -8.68
C GLY A 521 18.80 17.18 -8.15
N THR A 522 18.68 18.39 -8.72
CA THR A 522 17.58 19.29 -8.39
C THR A 522 16.28 18.72 -8.95
N GLN A 523 15.40 18.27 -8.05
CA GLN A 523 14.12 17.64 -8.39
C GLN A 523 12.97 18.65 -8.41
N GLY A 524 11.97 18.39 -9.25
CA GLY A 524 10.69 19.11 -9.28
C GLY A 524 10.79 20.55 -9.79
N LEU A 525 11.67 20.80 -10.76
CA LEU A 525 11.72 22.09 -11.44
C LEU A 525 10.49 22.27 -12.33
N THR A 526 9.94 23.48 -12.35
CA THR A 526 8.85 23.84 -13.26
C THR A 526 9.37 24.81 -14.31
N ALA A 527 9.26 24.47 -15.59
CA ALA A 527 9.47 25.41 -16.68
C ALA A 527 8.12 25.97 -17.16
N LEU A 528 8.05 27.28 -17.33
CA LEU A 528 6.88 28.01 -17.80
C LEU A 528 7.25 28.88 -19.01
N VAL A 529 6.31 29.03 -19.93
CA VAL A 529 6.44 29.96 -21.05
C VAL A 529 5.68 31.24 -20.76
N PHE A 530 6.35 32.37 -20.92
CA PHE A 530 5.79 33.71 -20.86
C PHE A 530 5.73 34.30 -22.24
N ARG A 531 4.61 34.96 -22.54
CA ARG A 531 4.44 35.76 -23.76
C ARG A 531 4.48 37.24 -23.44
N CYS A 532 5.00 37.97 -24.41
CA CYS A 532 5.11 39.41 -24.35
C CYS A 532 4.25 40.05 -25.43
N GLY A 533 3.36 40.97 -25.05
CA GLY A 533 2.52 41.71 -25.99
C GLY A 533 2.73 43.21 -25.85
N ILE A 534 3.42 43.85 -26.79
CA ILE A 534 3.56 45.33 -26.82
C ILE A 534 2.90 45.84 -28.08
N GLY A 535 1.94 46.77 -27.93
CA GLY A 535 1.23 47.37 -29.08
C GLY A 535 0.39 46.37 -29.89
N GLY A 536 -0.06 45.27 -29.27
CA GLY A 536 -0.83 44.22 -29.95
C GLY A 536 0.00 43.25 -30.80
N VAL A 537 1.33 43.37 -30.76
CA VAL A 537 2.24 42.47 -31.47
C VAL A 537 2.88 41.49 -30.48
N ALA A 538 2.97 40.21 -30.85
CA ALA A 538 3.59 39.17 -30.04
C ALA A 538 5.12 39.28 -30.11
N TRP A 539 5.77 39.62 -29.02
CA TRP A 539 7.23 39.67 -28.88
C TRP A 539 7.78 38.29 -28.50
N PRO A 540 9.11 38.09 -28.56
CA PRO A 540 9.73 36.80 -28.35
C PRO A 540 9.37 36.23 -26.98
N ALA A 541 8.95 34.97 -26.97
CA ALA A 541 8.60 34.28 -25.74
C ALA A 541 9.82 34.12 -24.83
N THR A 542 9.56 34.09 -23.52
CA THR A 542 10.57 33.85 -22.50
C THR A 542 10.24 32.55 -21.77
N VAL A 543 11.21 31.65 -21.66
CA VAL A 543 11.08 30.40 -20.89
C VAL A 543 11.71 30.61 -19.52
N ALA A 544 10.93 30.53 -18.45
CA ALA A 544 11.38 30.71 -17.09
C ALA A 544 11.38 29.38 -16.33
N ILE A 545 12.35 29.18 -15.44
CA ILE A 545 12.48 27.99 -14.61
C ILE A 545 12.32 28.37 -13.15
N TYR A 546 11.51 27.59 -12.48
CA TYR A 546 11.15 27.76 -11.08
C TYR A 546 11.56 26.52 -10.27
N ASP A 547 11.89 26.74 -9.01
CA ASP A 547 12.07 25.67 -8.04
C ASP A 547 10.73 25.08 -7.57
N ARG A 548 10.79 24.12 -6.64
CA ARG A 548 9.61 23.48 -6.04
C ARG A 548 8.70 24.43 -5.26
N ASN A 549 9.22 25.59 -4.84
CA ASN A 549 8.50 26.63 -4.12
C ASN A 549 8.02 27.75 -5.06
N LEU A 550 8.10 27.53 -6.38
CA LEU A 550 7.78 28.51 -7.40
C LEU A 550 8.59 29.80 -7.30
N GLN A 551 9.81 29.72 -6.76
CA GLN A 551 10.78 30.80 -6.82
C GLN A 551 11.47 30.78 -8.18
N LEU A 552 11.55 31.94 -8.84
CA LEU A 552 12.21 32.08 -10.13
C LEU A 552 13.71 31.82 -9.96
N ILE A 553 14.22 30.78 -10.62
CA ILE A 553 15.64 30.44 -10.64
C ILE A 553 16.36 31.21 -11.74
N THR A 554 15.83 31.13 -12.96
CA THR A 554 16.44 31.70 -14.15
C THR A 554 15.40 31.82 -15.28
N SER A 555 15.71 32.60 -16.31
CA SER A 555 14.89 32.73 -17.49
C SER A 555 15.75 32.84 -18.75
N LEU A 556 15.16 32.46 -19.87
CA LEU A 556 15.75 32.48 -21.20
C LEU A 556 14.81 33.22 -22.13
N ASN A 557 15.25 34.38 -22.61
CA ASN A 557 14.55 35.09 -23.68
C ASN A 557 15.01 34.53 -25.03
N LEU A 558 14.08 34.03 -25.84
CA LEU A 558 14.43 33.43 -27.13
C LEU A 558 15.03 34.43 -28.13
N SER A 559 14.83 35.73 -27.93
CA SER A 559 15.50 36.77 -28.72
C SER A 559 17.00 36.85 -28.48
N ASP A 560 17.49 36.40 -27.33
CA ASP A 560 18.93 36.35 -27.04
C ASP A 560 19.63 35.26 -27.87
N ILE A 561 18.87 34.27 -28.34
CA ILE A 561 19.36 33.17 -29.17
C ILE A 561 19.24 33.53 -30.65
N ASP A 562 18.05 33.94 -31.07
CA ASP A 562 17.75 34.08 -32.50
C ASP A 562 17.99 35.49 -33.03
N HIS A 563 18.12 36.47 -32.14
CA HIS A 563 18.16 37.90 -32.48
C HIS A 563 16.97 38.33 -33.36
N LYS A 564 15.80 37.72 -33.12
CA LYS A 564 14.54 37.98 -33.85
C LYS A 564 13.52 38.70 -32.99
N GLU A 565 12.67 39.47 -33.67
CA GLU A 565 11.58 40.24 -33.06
C GLU A 565 10.37 39.38 -32.68
N HIS A 566 10.25 38.16 -33.22
CA HIS A 566 9.10 37.28 -32.97
C HIS A 566 9.54 35.84 -32.74
N SER A 567 8.99 35.23 -31.70
CA SER A 567 9.07 33.79 -31.48
C SER A 567 7.83 33.27 -30.78
N ASP A 568 7.40 32.08 -31.16
CA ASP A 568 6.25 31.39 -30.58
C ASP A 568 6.70 29.99 -30.13
N VAL A 569 6.42 29.61 -28.89
CA VAL A 569 6.85 28.31 -28.36
C VAL A 569 5.76 27.29 -28.65
N ASP A 570 6.13 26.19 -29.29
CA ASP A 570 5.21 25.12 -29.62
C ASP A 570 5.18 24.06 -28.52
N ALA A 571 6.33 23.77 -27.91
CA ALA A 571 6.43 22.80 -26.82
C ALA A 571 7.63 23.03 -25.91
N ILE A 572 7.49 22.66 -24.65
CA ILE A 572 8.59 22.50 -23.69
C ILE A 572 8.49 21.15 -22.99
N ARG A 573 9.63 20.49 -22.76
CA ARG A 573 9.69 19.22 -22.03
C ARG A 573 11.05 19.00 -21.40
N PHE A 574 11.08 18.40 -20.21
CA PHE A 574 12.33 17.88 -19.65
C PHE A 574 12.63 16.50 -20.24
N GLU A 575 13.81 16.34 -20.85
CA GLU A 575 14.30 15.08 -21.42
C GLU A 575 15.78 14.90 -21.07
N ASN A 576 16.18 13.73 -20.58
CA ASN A 576 17.57 13.40 -20.26
C ASN A 576 18.26 14.52 -19.45
N HIS A 577 17.58 14.96 -18.39
CA HIS A 577 18.05 16.00 -17.47
C HIS A 577 18.29 17.40 -18.08
N ALA A 578 17.72 17.66 -19.26
CA ALA A 578 17.79 18.95 -19.94
C ALA A 578 16.39 19.45 -20.30
N LEU A 579 16.23 20.76 -20.33
CA LEU A 579 15.02 21.37 -20.87
C LEU A 579 15.14 21.42 -22.38
N ARG A 580 14.17 20.82 -23.07
CA ARG A 580 13.99 20.93 -24.51
C ARG A 580 12.90 21.95 -24.80
N VAL A 581 13.17 22.87 -25.72
CA VAL A 581 12.22 23.87 -26.21
C VAL A 581 12.10 23.71 -27.72
N ASP A 582 10.86 23.61 -28.20
CA ASP A 582 10.50 23.67 -29.61
C ASP A 582 9.78 25.00 -29.85
N TRP A 583 10.26 25.79 -30.80
CA TRP A 583 9.69 27.10 -31.10
C TRP A 583 9.79 27.46 -32.57
N ARG A 584 8.94 28.39 -33.00
CA ARG A 584 9.00 29.03 -34.32
C ARG A 584 9.49 30.45 -34.21
N THR A 585 10.23 30.91 -35.23
CA THR A 585 10.69 32.29 -35.36
C THR A 585 10.61 32.76 -36.82
N ASN A 586 10.82 34.06 -37.05
CA ASN A 586 10.82 34.65 -38.38
C ASN A 586 12.15 34.37 -39.10
N PRO A 587 12.15 34.21 -40.43
CA PRO A 587 13.37 34.03 -41.21
C PRO A 587 14.23 35.30 -41.24
N ASP A 588 15.50 35.15 -41.62
CA ASP A 588 16.43 36.28 -41.73
C ASP A 588 15.96 37.30 -42.77
N GLY A 589 15.85 38.58 -42.37
CA GLY A 589 15.55 39.70 -43.27
C GLY A 589 14.07 39.97 -43.54
N GLU A 590 13.13 39.24 -42.91
CA GLU A 590 11.70 39.50 -43.04
C GLU A 590 11.13 40.24 -41.82
N ALA A 591 10.34 41.29 -42.08
CA ALA A 591 9.69 42.06 -41.04
C ALA A 591 8.42 41.35 -40.50
N GLY A 592 8.47 40.97 -39.23
CA GLY A 592 7.33 41.04 -38.32
C GLY A 592 6.37 39.85 -38.25
N ALA A 593 5.61 39.56 -39.31
CA ALA A 593 4.32 38.90 -39.09
C ALA A 593 4.32 37.37 -39.08
N CYS A 594 5.32 36.69 -39.66
CA CYS A 594 5.24 35.25 -39.94
C CYS A 594 6.34 34.43 -39.25
N VAL A 595 5.96 33.63 -38.25
CA VAL A 595 6.84 32.64 -37.59
C VAL A 595 6.87 31.34 -38.39
N THR A 596 7.82 31.19 -39.32
CA THR A 596 7.89 30.07 -40.28
C THR A 596 9.08 29.14 -40.09
N VAL A 597 10.10 29.54 -39.34
CA VAL A 597 11.30 28.72 -39.10
C VAL A 597 11.13 27.96 -37.80
N HIS A 598 11.02 26.63 -37.87
CA HIS A 598 10.90 25.75 -36.71
C HIS A 598 12.28 25.40 -36.16
N LYS A 599 12.45 25.52 -34.85
CA LYS A 599 13.70 25.23 -34.14
C LYS A 599 13.44 24.33 -32.95
N THR A 600 14.46 23.52 -32.63
CA THR A 600 14.54 22.76 -31.38
C THR A 600 15.84 23.15 -30.69
N GLY A 601 15.80 23.29 -29.36
CA GLY A 601 16.94 23.66 -28.55
C GLY A 601 17.00 22.83 -27.27
N ARG A 602 18.20 22.35 -26.94
CA ARG A 602 18.47 21.68 -25.66
C ARG A 602 19.22 22.62 -24.72
N PHE A 603 18.70 22.78 -23.50
CA PHE A 603 19.22 23.67 -22.48
C PHE A 603 19.50 22.90 -21.19
N VAL A 604 20.71 23.05 -20.67
CA VAL A 604 21.13 22.42 -19.41
C VAL A 604 21.26 23.49 -18.34
N LEU A 605 20.70 23.23 -17.15
CA LEU A 605 20.95 24.06 -15.98
C LEU A 605 22.32 23.72 -15.43
N SER A 606 23.23 24.69 -15.46
CA SER A 606 24.57 24.57 -14.91
C SER A 606 24.73 25.49 -13.69
N PRO A 607 25.39 25.04 -12.61
CA PRO A 607 25.79 25.91 -11.51
C PRO A 607 26.65 27.05 -12.05
N ILE A 608 26.35 28.30 -11.67
CA ILE A 608 27.25 29.40 -11.95
C ILE A 608 28.43 29.32 -10.96
N PRO A 609 29.68 29.17 -11.44
CA PRO A 609 30.84 29.13 -10.55
C PRO A 609 30.90 30.39 -9.69
N ASN A 610 30.98 30.22 -8.37
CA ASN A 610 31.12 31.28 -7.36
C ASN A 610 29.88 32.16 -7.11
N VAL A 611 28.69 31.76 -7.57
CA VAL A 611 27.44 32.45 -7.23
C VAL A 611 26.42 31.41 -6.74
N VAL A 612 26.39 31.17 -5.43
CA VAL A 612 25.36 30.33 -4.82
C VAL A 612 24.14 31.20 -4.52
N PRO A 613 22.91 30.87 -4.99
CA PRO A 613 22.48 29.68 -5.73
C PRO A 613 21.97 30.07 -7.13
N SER A 614 22.79 30.65 -8.00
CA SER A 614 22.35 30.99 -9.36
C SER A 614 22.67 29.86 -10.35
N LEU A 615 21.66 29.47 -11.11
CA LEU A 615 21.78 28.53 -12.22
C LEU A 615 21.63 29.29 -13.53
N SER A 616 22.43 28.96 -14.53
CA SER A 616 22.27 29.47 -15.89
C SER A 616 21.76 28.38 -16.82
N LEU A 617 20.82 28.74 -17.70
CA LEU A 617 20.44 27.92 -18.85
C LEU A 617 21.47 28.12 -19.96
N THR A 618 22.22 27.06 -20.27
CA THR A 618 23.20 27.10 -21.38
C THR A 618 22.66 26.28 -22.57
N PRO A 619 22.57 26.87 -23.77
CA PRO A 619 22.24 26.11 -24.97
C PRO A 619 23.38 25.14 -25.30
N GLN A 620 23.06 23.88 -25.57
CA GLN A 620 24.04 22.89 -26.03
C GLN A 620 23.88 22.57 -27.52
N ASP A 621 22.63 22.43 -27.99
CA ASP A 621 22.33 22.02 -29.35
C ASP A 621 21.08 22.77 -29.84
N ILE A 622 21.23 23.64 -30.85
CA ILE A 622 20.11 24.33 -31.50
C ILE A 622 20.10 23.93 -32.97
N HIS A 623 18.96 23.43 -33.43
CA HIS A 623 18.79 22.98 -34.81
C HIS A 623 17.56 23.60 -35.44
N VAL A 624 17.67 23.97 -36.72
CA VAL A 624 16.52 24.26 -37.57
C VAL A 624 15.93 22.93 -38.02
N VAL A 625 14.66 22.71 -37.74
CA VAL A 625 13.93 21.47 -38.07
C VAL A 625 13.30 21.57 -39.46
N SER A 626 12.67 22.70 -39.74
CA SER A 626 11.99 22.97 -41.01
C SER A 626 11.77 24.49 -41.20
N GLN A 627 11.43 24.87 -42.43
CA GLN A 627 11.00 26.22 -42.76
C GLN A 627 9.76 26.14 -43.66
N ASP A 628 8.65 26.68 -43.17
CA ASP A 628 7.39 26.77 -43.92
C ASP A 628 7.36 28.05 -44.77
N ARG A 629 6.42 28.13 -45.72
CA ARG A 629 6.16 29.40 -46.43
C ARG A 629 5.10 30.18 -45.67
N CYS A 630 5.27 31.50 -45.55
CA CYS A 630 4.18 32.33 -45.08
C CYS A 630 3.07 32.34 -46.14
N HIS A 631 1.85 32.03 -45.72
CA HIS A 631 0.66 31.93 -46.57
C HIS A 631 -0.22 33.15 -46.46
#